data_AF-A0A5J4R4N7-F1
#
_entry.id   AF-A0A5J4R4N7-F1
#
_cell.length_a   1.000
_cell.length_b   1.000
_cell.length_c   1.000
_cell.angle_alpha   90.00
_cell.angle_beta   90.00
_cell.angle_gamma   90.00
#
_symmetry.space_group_name_H-M   'P 1'
#
loop_
_entity.id
_entity.type
_entity.pdbx_description
1 polymer ?
#
loop_
_entity_poly.entity_id
_entity_poly.type
_entity_poly.pdbx_seq_one_letter_code
_entity_poly.pdbx_strand_id
1 'polypeptide(L)'
;MIFFLLIQLTGAGDELQGIKRGIMEMADGIVINKADGNNVDKANLAAIQFRNALHLFPSPDSGYTPQVLTYSGFYNIGIKNIWDMIYNYFDFVKANGYFEYRRNEQSKYWMYESINEQLKENFYNNKKIKAGLIEKEQQVLNAEFT
;
A
#
# COMPACT_ATOMS: atom_id res chain seq x y z
N MET A 1 4.64 -10.65 -3.75
CA MET A 1 3.53 -9.96 -4.44
C MET A 1 2.33 -9.95 -3.54
N ILE A 2 1.79 -8.77 -3.33
CA ILE A 2 0.81 -8.49 -2.29
C ILE A 2 -0.35 -7.82 -3.02
N PHE A 3 -1.54 -8.38 -2.89
CA PHE A 3 -2.75 -7.63 -3.17
C PHE A 3 -2.91 -6.58 -2.07
N PHE A 4 -2.95 -5.30 -2.41
CA PHE A 4 -3.13 -4.23 -1.44
C PHE A 4 -4.62 -3.90 -1.29
N LEU A 5 -5.21 -4.36 -0.18
CA LEU A 5 -6.59 -4.05 0.19
C LEU A 5 -6.65 -2.84 1.11
N LEU A 6 -7.27 -1.75 0.66
CA LEU A 6 -7.55 -0.59 1.50
C LEU A 6 -8.89 -0.74 2.19
N ILE A 7 -8.90 -0.75 3.53
CA ILE A 7 -10.12 -0.80 4.34
C ILE A 7 -10.45 0.61 4.84
N GLN A 8 -11.66 1.09 4.60
CA GLN A 8 -12.20 2.36 5.11
C GLN A 8 -13.41 2.12 6.03
N LEU A 9 -13.73 3.07 6.89
CA LEU A 9 -14.88 2.99 7.80
C LEU A 9 -16.02 3.87 7.29
N THR A 10 -17.25 3.38 7.40
CA THR A 10 -18.40 4.23 7.06
C THR A 10 -18.52 5.40 8.03
N GLY A 11 -18.50 6.63 7.51
CA GLY A 11 -18.93 7.83 8.22
C GLY A 11 -17.88 8.53 9.09
N ALA A 12 -16.58 8.22 8.97
CA ALA A 12 -15.63 9.32 9.19
C ALA A 12 -15.71 10.25 7.97
N GLY A 13 -15.58 11.57 8.18
CA GLY A 13 -16.06 12.63 7.28
C GLY A 13 -15.47 12.68 5.86
N ASP A 14 -14.93 13.82 5.43
CA ASP A 14 -14.35 14.01 4.08
C ASP A 14 -13.03 13.20 3.91
N GLU A 15 -13.12 11.87 4.03
CA GLU A 15 -12.00 10.91 4.09
C GLU A 15 -11.18 10.87 2.81
N LEU A 16 -11.80 11.24 1.68
CA LEU A 16 -11.11 11.33 0.40
C LEU A 16 -9.97 12.37 0.45
N GLN A 17 -10.10 13.40 1.29
CA GLN A 17 -9.07 14.40 1.54
C GLN A 17 -8.03 13.94 2.58
N GLY A 18 -8.40 13.04 3.48
CA GLY A 18 -7.52 12.46 4.52
C GLY A 18 -6.64 11.31 4.01
N ILE A 19 -7.06 10.61 2.96
CA ILE A 19 -6.23 9.58 2.35
C ILE A 19 -5.19 10.25 1.48
N LYS A 20 -3.92 10.07 1.84
CA LYS A 20 -2.79 10.52 1.01
C LYS A 20 -2.95 9.92 -0.37
N ARG A 21 -2.91 10.76 -1.40
CA ARG A 21 -3.01 10.39 -2.83
C ARG A 21 -2.22 9.12 -3.17
N GLY A 22 -1.02 8.96 -2.62
CA GLY A 22 -0.18 7.77 -2.83
C GLY A 22 -0.74 6.44 -2.31
N ILE A 23 -1.59 6.43 -1.27
CA ILE A 23 -2.18 5.17 -0.75
C ILE A 23 -3.31 4.68 -1.65
N MET A 24 -4.14 5.60 -2.16
CA MET A 24 -5.21 5.22 -3.11
C MET A 24 -4.64 4.69 -4.42
N GLU A 25 -3.59 5.33 -4.94
CA GLU A 25 -2.93 4.91 -6.18
C GLU A 25 -2.29 3.51 -6.07
N MET A 26 -1.98 3.04 -4.86
CA MET A 26 -1.40 1.72 -4.62
C MET A 26 -2.44 0.62 -4.39
N ALA A 27 -3.73 0.94 -4.26
CA ALA A 27 -4.75 -0.04 -3.89
C ALA A 27 -5.23 -0.88 -5.07
N ASP A 28 -5.14 -2.21 -4.93
CA ASP A 28 -5.71 -3.16 -5.89
C ASP A 28 -7.22 -3.39 -5.62
N GLY A 29 -7.70 -3.04 -4.43
CA GLY A 29 -9.12 -2.99 -4.09
C GLY A 29 -9.38 -2.15 -2.83
N ILE A 30 -10.58 -1.60 -2.74
CA ILE A 30 -11.03 -0.75 -1.63
C ILE A 30 -12.30 -1.36 -1.05
N VAL A 31 -12.39 -1.46 0.27
CA VAL A 31 -13.57 -1.97 0.96
C VAL A 31 -14.01 -1.02 2.07
N ILE A 32 -15.30 -0.74 2.12
CA ILE A 32 -15.90 0.16 3.11
C ILE A 32 -16.64 -0.67 4.14
N ASN A 33 -16.09 -0.70 5.35
CA ASN A 33 -16.57 -1.48 6.48
C ASN A 33 -17.69 -0.73 7.23
N LYS A 34 -18.41 -1.47 8.10
CA LYS A 34 -19.58 -1.01 8.86
C LYS A 34 -20.78 -0.65 7.98
N ALA A 35 -20.93 -1.31 6.83
CA ALA A 35 -22.12 -1.22 5.99
C ALA A 35 -23.27 -2.03 6.59
N ASP A 36 -23.77 -1.61 7.76
CA ASP A 36 -24.83 -2.26 8.51
C ASP A 36 -25.80 -1.26 9.14
N GLY A 37 -27.05 -1.69 9.39
CA GLY A 37 -28.10 -0.84 9.94
C GLY A 37 -28.25 0.49 9.18
N ASN A 38 -28.18 1.60 9.91
CA ASN A 38 -28.33 2.96 9.36
C ASN A 38 -27.11 3.45 8.57
N ASN A 39 -26.04 2.66 8.47
CA ASN A 39 -24.82 3.01 7.74
C ASN A 39 -24.80 2.47 6.31
N VAL A 40 -25.71 1.58 5.91
CA VAL A 40 -25.70 0.96 4.57
C VAL A 40 -25.69 2.01 3.46
N ASP A 41 -26.57 3.01 3.54
CA ASP A 41 -26.65 4.07 2.51
C ASP A 41 -25.41 4.96 2.50
N LYS A 42 -24.87 5.28 3.68
CA LYS A 42 -23.62 6.07 3.80
C LYS A 42 -22.43 5.31 3.22
N ALA A 43 -22.33 4.00 3.47
CA ALA A 43 -21.29 3.15 2.93
C ALA A 43 -21.37 3.08 1.40
N ASN A 44 -22.58 2.96 0.85
CA ASN A 44 -22.81 2.93 -0.59
C ASN A 44 -22.47 4.26 -1.25
N LEU A 45 -22.81 5.39 -0.63
CA LEU A 45 -22.42 6.73 -1.09
C LEU A 45 -20.90 6.89 -1.11
N ALA A 46 -20.21 6.51 -0.04
CA ALA A 46 -18.75 6.53 0.00
C ALA A 46 -18.14 5.63 -1.08
N ALA A 47 -18.71 4.44 -1.34
CA ALA A 47 -18.23 3.54 -2.38
C ALA A 47 -18.33 4.16 -3.77
N ILE A 48 -19.40 4.92 -4.05
CA ILE A 48 -19.55 5.67 -5.30
C ILE A 48 -18.49 6.77 -5.40
N GLN A 49 -18.23 7.51 -4.33
CA GLN A 49 -17.20 8.56 -4.33
C GLN A 49 -15.81 7.99 -4.63
N PHE A 50 -15.43 6.87 -4.01
CA PHE A 50 -14.17 6.20 -4.30
C PHE A 50 -14.09 5.67 -5.74
N ARG A 51 -15.17 5.06 -6.27
CA ARG A 51 -15.19 4.64 -7.68
C ARG A 51 -14.95 5.82 -8.62
N ASN A 52 -15.64 6.93 -8.38
CA ASN A 52 -15.49 8.14 -9.18
C ASN A 52 -14.07 8.69 -9.10
N ALA A 53 -13.46 8.71 -7.91
CA ALA A 53 -12.08 9.14 -7.73
C ALA A 53 -11.08 8.23 -8.44
N LEU A 54 -11.29 6.90 -8.40
CA LEU A 54 -10.43 5.92 -9.08
C LEU A 54 -10.39 6.13 -10.60
N HIS A 55 -11.50 6.56 -11.20
CA HIS A 55 -11.55 6.89 -12.62
C HIS A 55 -10.72 8.13 -13.01
N LEU A 56 -10.30 8.96 -12.05
CA LEU A 56 -9.47 10.13 -12.30
C LEU A 56 -7.96 9.79 -12.29
N PHE A 57 -7.59 8.61 -11.79
CA PHE A 57 -6.19 8.17 -11.75
C PHE A 57 -5.80 7.46 -13.05
N PRO A 58 -4.50 7.47 -13.41
CA PRO A 58 -4.01 6.69 -14.53
C PRO A 58 -4.31 5.20 -14.33
N SER A 59 -4.48 4.49 -15.43
CA SER A 59 -4.65 3.03 -15.39
C SER A 59 -3.45 2.38 -14.72
N PRO A 60 -3.66 1.44 -13.78
CA PRO A 60 -2.56 0.73 -13.14
C PRO A 60 -1.71 -0.05 -14.15
N ASP A 61 -0.41 -0.21 -13.88
CA ASP A 61 0.51 -1.00 -14.72
C ASP A 61 0.02 -2.45 -14.94
N SER A 62 -0.76 -2.97 -13.98
CA SER A 62 -1.36 -4.31 -14.08
C SER A 62 -2.43 -4.42 -15.16
N GLY A 63 -3.03 -3.29 -15.57
CA GLY A 63 -4.24 -3.22 -16.37
C GLY A 63 -5.53 -3.51 -15.59
N TYR A 64 -5.44 -3.91 -14.31
CA TYR A 64 -6.61 -4.22 -13.49
C TYR A 64 -7.20 -2.95 -12.89
N THR A 65 -8.49 -2.68 -13.12
CA THR A 65 -9.19 -1.57 -12.47
C THR A 65 -9.58 -1.95 -11.04
N PRO A 66 -9.11 -1.23 -10.00
CA PRO A 66 -9.44 -1.54 -8.62
C PRO A 66 -10.95 -1.50 -8.37
N GLN A 67 -11.46 -2.47 -7.63
CA GLN A 67 -12.87 -2.54 -7.27
C GLN A 67 -13.11 -1.90 -5.91
N VAL A 68 -14.30 -1.28 -5.75
CA VAL A 68 -14.76 -0.73 -4.47
C VAL A 68 -16.01 -1.47 -4.02
N LEU A 69 -15.96 -2.11 -2.85
CA LEU A 69 -17.06 -2.87 -2.27
C LEU A 69 -17.42 -2.33 -0.87
N THR A 70 -18.62 -2.67 -0.41
CA THR A 70 -19.08 -2.41 0.97
C THR A 70 -19.23 -3.72 1.71
N TYR A 71 -18.98 -3.71 3.02
CA TYR A 71 -19.11 -4.90 3.85
C TYR A 71 -19.37 -4.56 5.32
N SER A 72 -19.84 -5.54 6.08
CA SER A 72 -19.84 -5.47 7.54
C SER A 72 -19.04 -6.63 8.09
N GLY A 73 -17.87 -6.31 8.68
CA GLY A 73 -17.07 -7.31 9.37
C GLY A 73 -17.77 -7.88 10.61
N PHE A 74 -18.60 -7.08 11.28
CA PHE A 74 -19.30 -7.51 12.49
C PHE A 74 -20.43 -8.50 12.19
N TYR A 75 -21.23 -8.24 11.15
CA TYR A 75 -22.34 -9.11 10.74
C TYR A 75 -21.95 -10.15 9.68
N ASN A 76 -20.67 -10.21 9.29
CA ASN A 76 -20.17 -11.08 8.23
C ASN A 76 -20.89 -10.90 6.87
N ILE A 77 -21.25 -9.66 6.54
CA ILE A 77 -21.94 -9.31 5.28
C ILE A 77 -20.90 -8.88 4.25
N GLY A 78 -20.98 -9.41 3.03
CA GLY A 78 -20.15 -8.97 1.89
C GLY A 78 -18.72 -9.54 1.85
N ILE A 79 -18.29 -10.29 2.88
CA ILE A 79 -16.94 -10.88 2.96
C ILE A 79 -16.63 -11.80 1.77
N LYS A 80 -17.61 -12.61 1.33
CA LYS A 80 -17.43 -13.48 0.16
C LYS A 80 -17.08 -12.67 -1.10
N ASN A 81 -17.75 -11.55 -1.31
CA ASN A 81 -17.53 -10.70 -2.49
C ASN A 81 -16.14 -10.08 -2.50
N ILE A 82 -15.61 -9.72 -1.31
CA ILE A 82 -14.22 -9.28 -1.17
C ILE A 82 -13.28 -10.41 -1.60
N TRP A 83 -13.61 -11.65 -1.23
CA TRP A 83 -12.77 -12.77 -1.59
C TRP A 83 -12.78 -13.07 -3.08
N ASP A 84 -13.97 -13.06 -3.68
CA ASP A 84 -14.16 -13.20 -5.13
C ASP A 84 -13.39 -12.11 -5.89
N MET A 85 -13.40 -10.86 -5.41
CA MET A 85 -12.62 -9.74 -5.97
C MET A 85 -11.11 -10.04 -5.98
N ILE A 86 -10.57 -10.57 -4.88
CA ILE A 86 -9.13 -10.86 -4.78
C ILE A 86 -8.75 -12.03 -5.72
N TYR A 87 -9.57 -13.07 -5.81
CA TYR A 87 -9.34 -14.15 -6.79
C TYR A 87 -9.36 -13.62 -8.22
N ASN A 88 -10.35 -12.81 -8.57
CA ASN A 88 -10.45 -12.19 -9.90
C ASN A 88 -9.22 -11.36 -10.25
N TYR A 89 -8.67 -10.61 -9.28
CA TYR A 89 -7.40 -9.90 -9.47
C TYR A 89 -6.27 -10.86 -9.83
N PHE A 90 -6.08 -11.91 -9.03
CA PHE A 90 -4.97 -12.85 -9.25
C PHE A 90 -5.10 -13.60 -10.57
N ASP A 91 -6.31 -14.00 -10.95
CA ASP A 91 -6.56 -14.65 -12.24
C ASP A 91 -6.23 -13.70 -13.39
N PHE A 92 -6.63 -12.42 -13.29
CA PHE A 92 -6.33 -11.40 -14.28
C PHE A 92 -4.83 -11.15 -14.44
N VAL A 93 -4.11 -10.89 -13.34
CA VAL A 93 -2.67 -10.57 -13.41
C VAL A 93 -1.79 -11.78 -13.75
N LYS A 94 -2.27 -13.00 -13.50
CA LYS A 94 -1.58 -14.21 -13.98
C LYS A 94 -1.81 -14.39 -15.47
N ALA A 95 -3.04 -14.22 -15.94
CA ALA A 95 -3.38 -14.39 -17.35
C ALA A 95 -2.61 -13.42 -18.26
N ASN A 96 -2.30 -12.22 -17.78
CA ASN A 96 -1.56 -11.21 -18.56
C ASN A 96 -0.04 -11.18 -18.26
N GLY A 97 0.49 -12.11 -17.45
CA GLY A 97 1.91 -12.20 -17.11
C GLY A 97 2.44 -11.14 -16.14
N TYR A 98 1.62 -10.16 -15.74
CA TYR A 98 2.01 -9.10 -14.80
C TYR A 98 2.41 -9.67 -13.43
N PHE A 99 1.79 -10.78 -13.03
CA PHE A 99 2.12 -11.51 -11.80
C PHE A 99 3.63 -11.84 -11.76
N GLU A 100 4.14 -12.60 -12.72
CA GLU A 100 5.55 -13.00 -12.73
C GLU A 100 6.49 -11.80 -12.87
N TYR A 101 6.14 -10.83 -13.72
CA TYR A 101 6.89 -9.60 -13.87
C TYR A 101 7.09 -8.87 -12.53
N ARG A 102 6.00 -8.58 -11.81
CA ARG A 102 6.07 -7.88 -10.52
C ARG A 102 6.82 -8.67 -9.46
N ARG A 103 6.70 -10.00 -9.46
CA ARG A 103 7.44 -10.85 -8.53
C ARG A 103 8.95 -10.73 -8.74
N ASN A 104 9.39 -10.76 -10.00
CA ASN A 104 10.80 -10.65 -10.35
C ASN A 104 11.36 -9.26 -9.99
N GLU A 105 10.61 -8.20 -10.27
CA GLU A 105 11.01 -6.84 -9.89
C GLU A 105 11.12 -6.68 -8.36
N GLN A 106 10.19 -7.24 -7.59
CA GLN A 106 10.29 -7.26 -6.12
C GLN A 106 11.50 -8.04 -5.63
N SER A 107 11.77 -9.21 -6.21
CA SER A 107 12.96 -10.01 -5.84
C SER A 107 14.26 -9.26 -6.13
N LYS A 108 14.34 -8.57 -7.27
CA LYS A 108 15.48 -7.70 -7.61
C LYS A 108 15.63 -6.56 -6.62
N TYR A 109 14.54 -5.87 -6.27
CA TYR A 109 14.55 -4.81 -5.25
C TYR A 109 15.08 -5.34 -3.91
N TRP A 110 14.55 -6.46 -3.43
CA TRP A 110 14.98 -7.07 -2.17
C TRP A 110 16.45 -7.48 -2.18
N MET A 111 16.97 -7.98 -3.29
CA MET A 111 18.39 -8.27 -3.44
C MET A 111 19.25 -7.02 -3.18
N TYR A 112 18.90 -5.89 -3.81
CA TYR A 112 19.64 -4.63 -3.60
C TYR A 112 19.51 -4.12 -2.17
N GLU A 113 18.31 -4.18 -1.58
CA GLU A 113 18.11 -3.76 -0.19
C GLU A 113 18.93 -4.60 0.79
N SER A 114 18.95 -5.93 0.64
CA SER A 114 19.76 -6.80 1.48
C SER A 114 21.26 -6.51 1.34
N ILE A 115 21.74 -6.21 0.13
CA ILE A 115 23.14 -5.79 -0.07
C ILE A 115 23.42 -4.48 0.65
N ASN A 116 22.54 -3.48 0.50
CA ASN A 116 22.69 -2.17 1.13
C ASN A 116 22.65 -2.25 2.66
N GLU A 117 21.74 -3.05 3.20
CA GLU A 117 21.63 -3.31 4.63
C GLU A 117 22.91 -3.97 5.15
N GLN A 118 23.39 -5.02 4.50
CA GLN A 118 24.63 -5.70 4.90
C GLN A 118 25.86 -4.77 4.82
N LEU A 119 25.94 -3.92 3.79
CA LEU A 119 27.02 -2.94 3.67
C LEU A 119 26.97 -1.90 4.79
N LYS A 120 25.78 -1.37 5.10
CA LYS A 120 25.57 -0.43 6.22
C LYS A 120 25.94 -1.09 7.54
N GLU A 121 25.44 -2.28 7.80
CA GLU A 121 25.76 -3.04 9.01
C GLU A 121 27.26 -3.27 9.16
N ASN A 122 27.93 -3.74 8.10
CA ASN A 122 29.37 -3.96 8.12
C ASN A 122 30.15 -2.67 8.35
N PHE A 123 29.70 -1.56 7.76
CA PHE A 123 30.31 -0.24 7.93
C PHE A 123 30.19 0.24 9.38
N TYR A 124 28.97 0.27 9.95
CA TYR A 124 28.73 0.76 11.31
C TYR A 124 29.27 -0.16 12.41
N ASN A 125 29.39 -1.47 12.13
CA ASN A 125 29.98 -2.43 13.06
C ASN A 125 31.52 -2.50 12.98
N ASN A 126 32.14 -1.85 12.00
CA ASN A 126 33.59 -1.81 11.91
C ASN A 126 34.18 -0.95 13.05
N LYS A 127 35.06 -1.54 13.87
CA LYS A 127 35.66 -0.87 15.04
C LYS A 127 36.36 0.45 14.72
N LYS A 128 37.04 0.55 13.58
CA LYS A 128 37.74 1.78 13.16
C LYS A 128 36.77 2.87 12.76
N ILE A 129 35.74 2.51 11.98
CA ILE A 129 34.69 3.42 11.54
C ILE A 129 33.90 3.93 12.74
N LYS A 130 33.49 3.03 13.65
CA LYS A 130 32.76 3.39 14.86
C LYS A 130 33.52 4.37 15.76
N ALA A 131 34.84 4.20 15.88
CA ALA A 131 35.68 5.13 16.63
C ALA A 131 35.77 6.52 15.95
N GLY A 132 35.96 6.56 14.63
CA GLY A 132 36.03 7.81 13.87
C GLY A 132 34.68 8.53 13.71
N LEU A 133 33.56 7.81 13.75
CA LEU A 133 32.21 8.37 13.65
C LEU A 133 31.91 9.35 14.78
N ILE A 134 32.29 9.01 16.02
CA ILE A 134 32.06 9.86 17.19
C ILE A 134 32.73 11.23 17.01
N GLU A 135 33.96 11.24 16.52
CA GLU A 135 34.71 12.48 16.26
C GLU A 135 34.07 13.28 15.12
N LYS A 136 33.66 12.61 14.04
CA LYS A 136 33.03 13.27 12.88
C LYS A 136 31.64 13.82 13.20
N GLU A 137 30.84 13.13 14.00
CA GLU A 137 29.55 13.63 14.47
C GLU A 137 29.70 14.90 15.30
N GLN A 138 30.71 14.98 16.18
CA GLN A 138 30.99 16.22 16.91
C GLN A 138 31.41 17.36 15.98
N GLN A 139 32.23 17.10 14.97
CA GLN A 139 32.62 18.11 13.98
C GLN A 139 31.42 18.65 13.18
N VAL A 140 30.45 17.79 12.82
CA VAL A 140 29.20 18.23 12.16
C VAL A 140 28.33 19.07 13.11
N LEU A 141 28.18 18.65 14.37
CA LEU A 141 27.40 19.40 15.36
C LEU A 141 28.02 20.77 15.69
N ASN A 142 29.34 20.88 15.60
CA ASN A 142 30.07 22.13 15.76
C ASN A 142 30.17 22.96 14.47
N ALA A 143 29.54 22.50 13.37
CA ALA A 143 29.61 23.11 12.04
C ALA A 143 31.04 23.26 11.47
N GLU A 144 31.98 22.42 11.92
CA GLU A 144 33.36 22.36 11.44
C GLU A 144 33.48 21.51 10.16
N PHE A 145 32.44 20.73 9.86
CA PHE A 145 32.35 19.84 8.71
C PHE A 145 30.89 19.77 8.23
N THR A 146 30.66 19.60 6.93
CA THR A 146 29.32 19.54 6.30
C THR A 146 28.95 18.13 5.88
#